data_AF-A0A5S3TNR4-F1
#
_entry.id   AF-A0A5S3TNR4-F1
#
_cell.length_a   1.000
_cell.length_b   1.000
_cell.length_c   1.000
_cell.angle_alpha   90.00
_cell.angle_beta   90.00
_cell.angle_gamma   90.00
#
_symmetry.space_group_name_H-M   'P 1'
#
loop_
_entity.id
_entity.type
_entity.pdbx_description
1 polymer ?
#
loop_
_entity_poly.entity_id
_entity_poly.type
_entity_poly.pdbx_seq_one_letter_code
_entity_poly.pdbx_strand_id
1 'polypeptide(L)'
;MSNDISSLRQAFASQRQFYDDQNFPRGFGRSGHFTLLEADILEQHGVVLKGLYNKTLEPQNEFQTQFVQVVTGNLEATNAVERAWIKYLKQTTCKTKFHTLFGRSRIASPTPQSVEYYSESDSL
;
A
#
# COMPACT_ATOMS: atom_id res chain seq x y z
N MET A 1 -16.57 22.78 -12.36
CA MET A 1 -15.40 22.45 -13.21
C MET A 1 -15.41 20.95 -13.43
N SER A 2 -15.29 20.49 -14.68
CA SER A 2 -15.34 19.06 -15.00
C SER A 2 -14.04 18.38 -14.61
N ASN A 3 -14.10 17.38 -13.72
CA ASN A 3 -12.95 16.60 -13.25
C ASN A 3 -12.58 15.51 -14.26
N ASP A 4 -12.47 15.89 -15.53
CA ASP A 4 -12.15 14.96 -16.60
C ASP A 4 -10.74 14.42 -16.43
N ILE A 5 -10.61 13.08 -16.40
CA ILE A 5 -9.32 12.40 -16.23
C ILE A 5 -8.29 12.87 -17.27
N SER A 6 -8.70 13.11 -18.51
CA SER A 6 -7.80 13.56 -19.57
C SER A 6 -7.17 14.92 -19.26
N SER A 7 -7.96 15.87 -18.77
CA SER A 7 -7.48 17.21 -18.39
C SER A 7 -6.53 17.14 -17.19
N LEU A 8 -6.87 16.29 -16.21
CA LEU A 8 -6.01 16.05 -15.06
C LEU A 8 -4.66 15.46 -15.49
N ARG A 9 -4.66 14.45 -16.38
CA ARG A 9 -3.43 13.85 -16.91
C ARG A 9 -2.52 14.89 -17.57
N GLN A 10 -3.09 15.80 -18.34
CA GLN A 10 -2.33 16.89 -18.97
C GLN A 10 -1.79 17.89 -17.94
N ALA A 11 -2.59 18.26 -16.94
CA ALA A 11 -2.21 19.23 -15.91
C ALA A 11 -1.07 18.73 -14.99
N PHE A 12 -0.94 17.41 -14.84
CA PHE A 12 0.10 16.77 -14.02
C PHE A 12 1.11 15.96 -14.85
N ALA A 13 1.21 16.21 -16.15
CA ALA A 13 2.11 15.48 -17.04
C ALA A 13 3.57 15.54 -16.54
N SER A 14 4.21 14.38 -16.46
CA SER A 14 5.62 14.23 -16.07
C SER A 14 6.41 13.59 -17.20
N GLN A 15 7.69 13.95 -17.31
CA GLN A 15 8.62 13.28 -18.23
C GLN A 15 9.12 11.94 -17.69
N ARG A 16 9.01 11.72 -16.37
CA ARG A 16 9.47 10.51 -15.70
C ARG A 16 8.35 9.85 -14.94
N GLN A 17 8.37 8.52 -14.96
CA GLN A 17 7.50 7.72 -14.13
C GLN A 17 8.00 7.71 -12.69
N PHE A 18 7.05 7.67 -11.76
CA PHE A 18 7.32 7.60 -10.33
C PHE A 18 7.32 6.15 -9.88
N TYR A 19 8.39 5.76 -9.21
CA TYR A 19 8.53 4.44 -8.58
C TYR A 19 8.87 4.64 -7.11
N ASP A 20 8.17 3.88 -6.26
CA ASP A 20 8.46 3.80 -4.83
C ASP A 20 8.77 2.35 -4.47
N ASP A 21 9.95 1.89 -4.88
CA ASP A 21 10.41 0.52 -4.65
C ASP A 21 10.61 0.20 -3.16
N GLN A 22 10.68 1.22 -2.30
CA GLN A 22 10.81 1.06 -0.85
C GLN A 22 9.52 0.55 -0.23
N ASN A 23 8.37 1.15 -0.59
CA ASN A 23 7.07 0.73 -0.08
C ASN A 23 6.39 -0.31 -1.00
N PHE A 24 6.66 -0.25 -2.30
CA PHE A 24 6.04 -1.08 -3.34
C PHE A 24 7.09 -1.70 -4.27
N PRO A 25 7.88 -2.69 -3.79
CA PRO A 25 8.95 -3.32 -4.58
C PRO A 25 8.46 -4.05 -5.84
N ARG A 26 7.14 -4.28 -5.97
CA ARG A 26 6.52 -4.87 -7.16
C ARG A 26 5.76 -3.85 -8.03
N GLY A 27 5.80 -2.57 -7.67
CA GLY A 27 5.04 -1.49 -8.29
C GLY A 27 3.61 -1.34 -7.75
N PHE A 28 2.97 -0.23 -8.11
CA PHE A 28 1.64 0.13 -7.60
C PHE A 28 0.56 -0.84 -8.10
N GLY A 29 0.61 -1.24 -9.38
CA GLY A 29 -0.37 -2.14 -9.99
C GLY A 29 -0.41 -3.55 -9.40
N ARG A 30 0.68 -4.02 -8.78
CA ARG A 30 0.79 -5.36 -8.16
C ARG A 30 0.68 -5.36 -6.64
N SER A 31 0.53 -4.18 -6.04
CA SER A 31 0.44 -4.02 -4.58
C SER A 31 -0.90 -4.50 -4.01
N GLY A 32 -1.97 -4.51 -4.82
CA GLY A 32 -3.33 -4.81 -4.38
C GLY A 32 -4.00 -3.69 -3.56
N HIS A 33 -3.32 -2.56 -3.36
CA HIS A 33 -3.85 -1.42 -2.59
C HIS A 33 -4.48 -0.34 -3.49
N PHE A 34 -4.11 -0.31 -4.77
CA PHE A 34 -4.57 0.67 -5.75
C PHE A 34 -5.34 -0.02 -6.86
N THR A 35 -6.33 0.68 -7.40
CA THR A 35 -6.96 0.28 -8.67
C THR A 35 -6.00 0.51 -9.83
N LEU A 36 -6.27 -0.12 -10.99
CA LEU A 36 -5.44 0.05 -12.19
C LEU A 36 -5.29 1.52 -12.59
N LEU A 37 -6.38 2.29 -12.50
CA LEU A 37 -6.37 3.72 -12.82
C LEU A 37 -5.53 4.53 -11.82
N GLU A 38 -5.66 4.25 -10.52
CA GLU A 38 -4.88 4.94 -9.50
C GLU A 38 -3.39 4.62 -9.61
N ALA A 39 -3.05 3.36 -9.89
CA ALA A 39 -1.67 2.94 -10.13
C ALA A 39 -1.08 3.70 -11.33
N ASP A 40 -1.80 3.74 -12.45
CA ASP A 40 -1.37 4.48 -13.64
C ASP A 40 -1.17 5.98 -13.36
N ILE A 41 -2.10 6.59 -12.61
CA ILE A 41 -1.98 8.00 -12.20
C ILE A 41 -0.73 8.22 -11.34
N LEU A 42 -0.50 7.36 -10.34
CA LEU A 42 0.67 7.47 -9.47
C LEU A 42 1.96 7.25 -10.25
N GLU A 43 2.00 6.29 -11.16
CA GLU A 43 3.17 6.00 -11.98
C GLU A 43 3.46 7.14 -12.96
N GLN A 44 2.45 7.68 -13.66
CA GLN A 44 2.66 8.74 -14.66
C GLN A 44 2.85 10.13 -14.04
N HIS A 45 2.14 10.45 -12.96
CA HIS A 45 2.08 11.81 -12.42
C HIS A 45 2.72 11.94 -11.04
N GLY A 46 3.12 10.84 -10.39
CA GLY A 46 3.64 10.84 -9.02
C GLY A 46 4.88 11.69 -8.81
N VAL A 47 5.70 11.91 -9.85
CA VAL A 47 6.90 12.78 -9.76
C VAL A 47 6.50 14.22 -9.51
N VAL A 48 5.52 14.72 -10.27
CA VAL A 48 5.00 16.09 -10.12
C VAL A 48 4.27 16.22 -8.79
N LEU A 49 3.41 15.25 -8.44
CA LEU A 49 2.67 15.25 -7.17
C LEU A 49 3.62 15.28 -5.96
N LYS A 50 4.69 14.49 -5.98
CA LYS A 50 5.73 14.50 -4.96
C LYS A 50 6.47 15.83 -4.91
N GLY A 51 6.79 16.41 -6.06
CA GLY A 51 7.44 17.72 -6.16
C GLY A 51 6.58 18.84 -5.56
N LEU A 52 5.29 18.86 -5.87
CA LEU A 52 4.32 19.80 -5.29
C LEU A 52 4.17 19.60 -3.78
N TYR A 53 4.06 18.34 -3.34
CA TYR A 53 3.98 17.99 -1.92
C TYR A 53 5.22 18.44 -1.13
N ASN A 54 6.40 18.23 -1.68
CA ASN A 54 7.68 18.65 -1.09
C ASN A 54 7.96 20.16 -1.26
N LYS A 55 7.05 20.93 -1.86
CA LYS A 55 7.23 22.34 -2.23
C LYS A 55 8.49 22.60 -3.07
N THR A 56 8.95 21.57 -3.80
CA THR A 56 10.06 21.67 -4.76
C THR A 56 9.57 22.25 -6.07
N LEU A 57 8.30 22.04 -6.39
CA LEU A 57 7.61 22.63 -7.54
C LEU A 57 6.52 23.58 -7.05
N GLU A 58 6.37 24.71 -7.74
CA GLU A 58 5.28 25.64 -7.50
C GLU A 58 4.06 25.26 -8.36
N PRO A 59 2.83 25.37 -7.81
CA PRO A 59 1.62 25.08 -8.57
C PRO A 59 1.43 26.12 -9.68
N GLN A 60 1.36 25.64 -10.93
CA GLN A 60 1.17 26.49 -12.11
C GLN A 60 -0.27 26.50 -12.62
N ASN A 61 -1.09 25.55 -12.17
CA ASN A 61 -2.47 25.36 -12.63
C ASN A 61 -3.43 25.34 -11.45
N GLU A 62 -4.70 25.65 -11.70
CA GLU A 62 -5.77 25.58 -10.69
C GLU A 62 -5.84 24.19 -10.04
N PHE A 63 -5.71 23.12 -10.84
CA PHE A 63 -5.67 21.74 -10.33
C PHE A 63 -4.49 21.49 -9.38
N GLN A 64 -3.32 22.05 -9.68
CA GLN A 64 -2.13 21.89 -8.83
C GLN A 64 -2.29 22.70 -7.55
N THR A 65 -2.85 23.91 -7.63
CA THR A 65 -3.17 24.74 -6.46
C THR A 65 -4.15 24.03 -5.55
N GLN A 66 -5.22 23.46 -6.11
CA GLN A 66 -6.17 22.64 -5.34
C GLN A 66 -5.49 21.43 -4.72
N PHE A 67 -4.66 20.70 -5.47
CA PHE A 67 -3.90 19.58 -4.94
C PHE A 67 -3.06 19.98 -3.72
N VAL A 68 -2.34 21.10 -3.77
CA VAL A 68 -1.54 21.62 -2.65
C VAL A 68 -2.42 21.91 -1.42
N GLN A 69 -3.59 22.52 -1.61
CA GLN A 69 -4.56 22.76 -0.53
C GLN A 69 -5.07 21.45 0.08
N VAL A 70 -5.34 20.45 -0.76
CA VAL A 70 -5.80 19.12 -0.34
C VAL A 70 -4.73 18.40 0.47
N VAL A 71 -3.48 18.35 0.02
CA VAL A 71 -2.39 17.70 0.78
C VAL A 71 -2.02 18.45 2.05
N THR A 72 -2.30 19.75 2.13
CA THR A 72 -2.14 20.55 3.36
C THR A 72 -3.26 20.29 4.37
N GLY A 73 -4.38 19.69 3.93
CA GLY A 73 -5.55 19.41 4.78
C GLY A 73 -6.57 20.56 4.82
N ASN A 74 -6.46 21.55 3.93
CA ASN A 74 -7.43 22.64 3.81
C ASN A 74 -8.67 22.24 3.00
N LEU A 75 -8.54 21.28 2.08
CA LEU A 75 -9.62 20.81 1.19
C LEU A 75 -9.67 19.29 1.15
N GLU A 76 -10.85 18.75 0.80
CA GLU A 76 -11.05 17.32 0.58
C GLU A 76 -10.70 16.91 -0.86
N ALA A 77 -10.15 15.71 -1.02
CA ALA A 77 -9.78 15.16 -2.32
C ALA A 77 -11.03 14.94 -3.19
N THR A 78 -11.19 15.79 -4.20
CA THR A 78 -12.32 15.75 -5.13
C THR A 78 -11.93 15.03 -6.42
N ASN A 79 -10.67 15.14 -6.81
CA ASN A 79 -10.15 14.61 -8.06
C ASN A 79 -9.63 13.17 -7.91
N ALA A 80 -9.66 12.40 -9.01
CA ALA A 80 -9.08 11.05 -9.03
C ALA A 80 -7.58 11.05 -8.67
N VAL A 81 -6.85 12.09 -9.12
CA VAL A 81 -5.42 12.28 -8.84
C VAL A 81 -5.15 12.52 -7.35
N GLU A 82 -5.91 13.42 -6.73
CA GLU A 82 -5.79 13.73 -5.30
C GLU A 82 -6.12 12.50 -4.45
N ARG A 83 -7.20 11.78 -4.80
CA ARG A 83 -7.61 10.56 -4.09
C ARG A 83 -6.54 9.48 -4.16
N ALA A 84 -5.93 9.28 -5.33
CA ALA A 84 -4.82 8.35 -5.50
C ALA A 84 -3.62 8.75 -4.62
N TRP A 85 -3.26 10.04 -4.60
CA TRP A 85 -2.15 10.54 -3.81
C TRP A 85 -2.38 10.45 -2.30
N ILE A 86 -3.56 10.84 -1.79
CA ILE A 86 -3.89 10.69 -0.37
C ILE A 86 -3.84 9.21 0.03
N LYS A 87 -4.35 8.31 -0.82
CA LYS A 87 -4.27 6.87 -0.58
C LYS A 87 -2.81 6.41 -0.50
N TYR A 88 -1.97 6.89 -1.42
CA TYR A 88 -0.53 6.63 -1.40
C TYR A 88 0.10 7.11 -0.09
N LEU A 89 -0.11 8.37 0.29
CA LEU A 89 0.39 8.94 1.55
C LEU A 89 -0.07 8.11 2.76
N LYS A 90 -1.33 7.68 2.79
CA LYS A 90 -1.85 6.83 3.87
C LYS A 90 -1.10 5.50 3.95
N GLN A 91 -0.81 4.85 2.83
CA GLN A 91 -0.09 3.57 2.83
C GLN A 91 1.38 3.73 3.22
N THR A 92 2.06 4.80 2.77
CA THR A 92 3.48 5.02 3.09
C THR A 92 3.68 5.59 4.50
N THR A 93 2.72 6.36 5.01
CA THR A 93 2.80 7.00 6.34
C THR A 93 2.31 6.07 7.44
N CYS A 94 1.24 5.31 7.20
CA CYS A 94 0.77 4.31 8.14
C CYS A 94 1.65 3.07 8.00
N LYS A 95 2.80 3.06 8.68
CA LYS A 95 3.62 1.85 8.86
C LYS A 95 2.70 0.73 9.34
N THR A 96 2.48 -0.26 8.48
CA THR A 96 1.76 -1.47 8.83
C THR A 96 2.41 -2.03 10.09
N LYS A 97 1.65 -2.07 11.19
CA LYS A 97 2.07 -2.79 12.39
C LYS A 97 2.23 -4.25 11.97
N PHE A 98 3.47 -4.69 11.80
CA PHE A 98 3.79 -6.09 11.58
C PHE A 98 3.25 -6.88 12.79
N HIS A 99 2.15 -7.60 12.59
CA HIS A 99 1.77 -8.69 13.48
C HIS A 99 2.45 -9.95 12.96
N THR A 100 3.62 -10.26 13.51
CA THR A 100 4.32 -11.52 13.22
C THR A 100 3.51 -12.70 13.76
N LEU A 101 2.79 -13.41 12.88
CA LEU A 101 2.11 -14.68 13.19
C LEU A 101 3.07 -15.87 13.07
N PHE A 102 4.24 -15.81 13.71
CA PHE A 102 5.12 -16.96 13.88
C PHE A 102 5.23 -17.32 15.36
N GLY A 103 4.13 -17.83 15.92
CA GLY A 103 4.11 -18.61 17.15
C GLY A 103 4.03 -20.11 16.82
N ARG A 104 5.19 -20.71 16.51
CA ARG A 104 5.51 -22.16 16.43
C ARG A 104 4.35 -23.18 16.41
N SER A 105 4.29 -23.95 15.33
CA SER A 105 3.77 -25.32 15.34
C SER A 105 4.71 -26.24 16.14
N ARG A 106 4.20 -26.95 17.15
CA ARG A 106 4.64 -28.30 17.53
C ARG A 106 3.40 -29.09 17.92
N ILE A 107 2.92 -29.89 16.98
CA ILE A 107 2.02 -31.01 17.22
C ILE A 107 2.74 -31.92 18.22
N ALA A 108 2.29 -31.94 19.48
CA ALA A 108 2.66 -32.98 20.42
C ALA A 108 1.63 -34.10 20.24
N SER A 109 2.00 -35.14 19.50
CA SER A 109 1.27 -36.40 19.51
C SER A 109 1.34 -37.00 20.92
N PRO A 110 0.22 -37.23 21.63
CA PRO A 110 0.25 -38.08 22.82
C PRO A 110 0.56 -39.51 22.37
N THR A 111 1.68 -40.04 22.85
CA THR A 111 2.02 -41.46 22.81
C THR A 111 0.85 -42.29 23.36
N PRO A 112 0.32 -43.28 22.60
CA PRO A 112 -0.62 -44.23 23.16
C PRO A 112 0.10 -45.13 24.17
N GLN A 113 -0.39 -45.15 25.42
CA GLN A 113 0.02 -46.13 26.42
C GLN A 113 -0.59 -47.50 26.07
N SER A 114 0.14 -48.31 25.30
CA SER A 114 -0.08 -49.75 25.25
C SER A 114 0.56 -50.37 26.49
N VAL A 115 -0.23 -50.53 27.56
CA VAL A 115 0.15 -51.43 28.67
C VAL A 115 -0.12 -52.86 28.20
N GLU A 116 0.94 -53.49 27.70
CA GLU A 116 0.95 -54.88 27.29
C GLU A 116 0.87 -55.77 28.52
N TYR A 117 -0.20 -56.57 28.56
CA TYR A 117 -0.45 -57.61 29.54
C TYR A 117 0.46 -58.80 29.22
N TYR A 118 1.49 -59.04 30.04
CA TYR A 118 2.09 -60.37 30.18
C TYR A 118 2.95 -60.42 31.46
N SER A 119 2.48 -61.16 32.45
CA SER A 119 3.36 -61.83 33.40
C SER A 119 2.91 -63.28 33.44
N GLU A 120 3.53 -64.07 32.57
CA GLU A 120 3.76 -65.49 32.85
C GLU A 120 4.45 -65.60 34.20
N SER A 121 3.88 -66.43 35.07
CA SER A 121 4.63 -67.06 36.15
C SER A 121 4.10 -68.49 36.25
N ASP A 122 4.64 -69.32 35.37
CA ASP A 122 4.81 -70.74 35.63
C ASP A 122 5.77 -70.88 36.82
N SER A 123 5.32 -71.54 37.90
CA SER A 123 6.18 -72.36 38.77
C SER A 123 5.36 -73.00 39.90
N LEU A 124 5.20 -74.33 39.77
CA LEU A 124 4.95 -75.38 40.78
C LEU A 124 3.67 -75.38 41.62
#